data_AF-A0A5S3W2N9-F1
#
_entry.id   AF-A0A5S3W2N9-F1
#
_cell.length_a   1.000
_cell.length_b   1.000
_cell.length_c   1.000
_cell.angle_alpha   90.00
_cell.angle_beta   90.00
_cell.angle_gamma   90.00
#
_symmetry.space_group_name_H-M   'P 1'
#
loop_
_entity.id
_entity.type
_entity.pdbx_description
1 polymer ?
#
loop_
_entity_poly.entity_id
_entity_poly.type
_entity_poly.pdbx_seq_one_letter_code
_entity_poly.pdbx_strand_id
1 'polypeptide(L)' 'LDKIHRVITWAAEGLDNVSVSQVELKSHIQFYDGIRTGDIHETIIKAAADQISKESPDYQYLAARLAVFHLRKKAYGQFE' A
#
# COMPACT_ATOMS: atom_id res chain seq x y z
N LEU A 1 5.60 6.31 10.81
CA LEU A 1 4.36 6.84 10.21
C LEU A 1 4.65 7.56 8.90
N ASP A 2 5.54 8.55 8.87
CA ASP A 2 5.89 9.30 7.64
C ASP A 2 6.26 8.47 6.40
N LYS A 3 7.04 7.38 6.55
CA LYS A 3 7.50 6.60 5.40
C LYS A 3 6.38 5.82 4.70
N ILE A 4 5.43 5.27 5.47
CA ILE A 4 4.30 4.51 4.92
C ILE A 4 3.38 5.49 4.16
N HIS A 5 3.05 6.61 4.81
CA HIS A 5 2.26 7.67 4.21
C HIS A 5 2.82 8.14 2.88
N ARG A 6 4.12 8.44 2.82
CA ARG A 6 4.79 8.87 1.58
C ARG A 6 4.70 7.83 0.47
N VAL A 7 4.84 6.54 0.78
CA VAL A 7 4.77 5.47 -0.23
C VAL A 7 3.35 5.29 -0.75
N ILE A 8 2.34 5.36 0.12
CA ILE A 8 0.94 5.24 -0.30
C ILE A 8 0.52 6.48 -1.10
N THR A 9 0.92 7.69 -0.67
CA THR A 9 0.67 8.93 -1.41
C THR A 9 1.32 8.92 -2.79
N TRP A 10 2.57 8.43 -2.91
CA TRP A 10 3.21 8.21 -4.21
C TRP A 10 2.43 7.21 -5.07
N ALA A 11 1.98 6.10 -4.47
CA ALA A 11 1.20 5.11 -5.21
C ALA A 11 -0.17 5.68 -5.64
N ALA A 12 -0.74 6.61 -4.89
CA ALA A 12 -2.03 7.26 -5.16
C ALA A 12 -1.94 8.42 -6.15
N GLU A 13 -0.73 8.83 -6.56
CA GLU A 13 -0.53 9.99 -7.41
C GLU A 13 -1.23 9.82 -8.77
N GLY A 14 -2.10 10.76 -9.12
CA GLY A 14 -2.87 10.77 -10.36
C GLY A 14 -3.96 9.69 -10.46
N LEU A 15 -4.39 9.13 -9.33
CA LEU A 15 -5.53 8.20 -9.25
C LEU A 15 -6.77 8.92 -8.72
N ASP A 16 -7.93 8.59 -9.28
CA ASP A 16 -9.21 9.15 -8.88
C ASP A 16 -9.95 8.20 -7.92
N ASN A 17 -10.77 8.77 -7.02
CA ASN A 17 -11.58 8.00 -6.05
C ASN A 17 -10.78 7.02 -5.16
N VAL A 18 -9.51 7.31 -4.89
CA VAL A 18 -8.68 6.58 -3.91
C VAL A 18 -8.43 7.43 -2.66
N SER A 19 -8.44 6.80 -1.50
CA SER A 19 -8.19 7.46 -0.21
C SER A 19 -6.99 6.86 0.49
N VAL A 20 -5.90 7.64 0.55
CA VAL A 20 -4.66 7.26 1.25
C VAL A 20 -4.97 6.94 2.72
N SER A 21 -5.71 7.82 3.41
CA SER A 21 -6.05 7.67 4.82
C SER A 21 -6.87 6.40 5.09
N GLN A 22 -7.74 6.00 4.15
CA GLN A 22 -8.55 4.78 4.27
C GLN A 22 -7.67 3.52 4.26
N VAL A 23 -6.68 3.47 3.38
CA VAL A 23 -5.72 2.35 3.30
C VAL A 23 -4.82 2.33 4.54
N GLU A 24 -4.38 3.50 5.01
CA GLU A 24 -3.58 3.61 6.25
C GLU A 24 -4.33 3.10 7.47
N LEU A 25 -5.57 3.55 7.69
CA LEU A 25 -6.40 3.09 8.82
C LEU A 25 -6.61 1.57 8.80
N LYS A 26 -6.97 1.02 7.63
CA LYS A 26 -7.22 -0.43 7.49
C LYS A 26 -5.97 -1.26 7.72
N SER A 27 -4.83 -0.81 7.23
CA SER A 27 -3.56 -1.52 7.41
C SER A 27 -3.04 -1.43 8.85
N HIS A 28 -3.16 -0.26 9.48
CA HIS A 28 -2.73 -0.02 10.85
C HIS A 28 -3.43 -0.89 11.90
N ILE A 29 -4.72 -1.20 11.68
CA ILE A 29 -5.48 -2.11 12.57
C ILE A 29 -4.85 -3.50 12.63
N GLN A 30 -4.17 -3.94 11.57
CA GLN A 30 -3.54 -5.26 11.49
C GLN A 30 -2.08 -5.25 11.99
N PHE A 31 -1.52 -4.09 12.33
CA PHE A 31 -0.16 -4.01 12.86
C PHE A 31 -0.14 -4.40 14.34
N TYR A 32 0.90 -5.15 14.71
CA TYR A 32 1.15 -5.58 16.08
C TYR A 32 2.64 -5.42 16.41
N ASP A 33 2.98 -5.39 17.70
CA ASP A 33 4.37 -5.22 18.12
C ASP A 33 5.22 -6.44 17.71
N GLY A 34 6.38 -6.18 17.10
CA GLY A 34 7.23 -7.22 16.50
C GLY A 34 6.83 -7.69 15.09
N ILE A 35 5.87 -7.02 14.43
CA ILE A 35 5.56 -7.29 13.01
C ILE A 35 6.81 -7.09 12.12
N ARG A 36 7.03 -8.00 11.17
CA ARG A 36 8.16 -7.87 10.23
C ARG A 36 7.85 -6.79 9.21
N THR A 37 8.89 -6.08 8.77
CA THR A 37 8.75 -5.02 7.76
C THR A 37 8.21 -5.51 6.42
N GLY A 38 8.47 -6.78 6.06
CA GLY A 38 7.86 -7.43 4.90
C GLY A 38 6.33 -7.54 5.02
N ASP A 39 5.87 -8.01 6.17
CA ASP A 39 4.46 -8.24 6.46
C ASP A 39 3.67 -6.92 6.52
N ILE A 40 4.29 -5.83 6.96
CA ILE A 40 3.72 -4.48 6.89
C ILE A 40 3.36 -4.12 5.44
N HIS A 41 4.28 -4.34 4.49
CA HIS A 41 4.05 -4.02 3.09
C HIS A 41 2.95 -4.89 2.49
N GLU A 42 2.94 -6.20 2.78
CA GLU A 42 1.89 -7.12 2.33
C GLU A 42 0.51 -6.71 2.88
N THR A 43 0.44 -6.29 4.15
CA THR A 43 -0.78 -5.81 4.80
C THR A 43 -1.36 -4.58 4.11
N ILE A 44 -0.51 -3.61 3.74
CA ILE A 44 -0.94 -2.39 3.04
C ILE A 44 -1.44 -2.73 1.63
N ILE A 45 -0.73 -3.60 0.90
CA ILE A 45 -1.15 -4.05 -0.44
C ILE A 45 -2.52 -4.71 -0.37
N LYS A 46 -2.73 -5.59 0.61
CA LYS A 46 -4.02 -6.26 0.82
C LYS A 46 -5.13 -5.25 1.16
N ALA A 47 -4.85 -4.31 2.07
CA ALA A 47 -5.81 -3.27 2.44
C ALA A 47 -6.23 -2.40 1.24
N ALA A 48 -5.31 -2.11 0.31
CA ALA A 48 -5.62 -1.42 -0.94
C ALA A 48 -6.42 -2.30 -1.92
N ALA A 49 -6.02 -3.56 -2.08
CA ALA A 49 -6.70 -4.51 -2.97
C ALA A 49 -8.15 -4.79 -2.54
N ASP A 50 -8.41 -4.85 -1.23
CA ASP A 50 -9.75 -5.02 -0.66
C ASP A 50 -10.67 -3.81 -0.91
N GLN A 51 -10.16 -2.70 -1.46
CA GLN A 51 -10.96 -1.51 -1.83
C GLN A 51 -11.24 -1.43 -3.33
N ILE A 52 -10.79 -2.41 -4.12
CA ILE A 52 -11.12 -2.47 -5.54
C ILE A 52 -12.59 -2.79 -5.70
N SER A 53 -13.34 -1.84 -6.26
CA SER A 53 -14.77 -1.99 -6.54
C SER A 53 -15.11 -1.36 -7.89
N LYS A 54 -16.38 -1.49 -8.29
CA LYS A 54 -16.89 -0.81 -9.50
C LYS A 54 -16.95 0.70 -9.34
N GLU A 55 -17.16 1.21 -8.11
CA GLU A 55 -17.21 2.65 -7.83
C GLU A 55 -15.80 3.27 -7.77
N SER A 56 -14.81 2.51 -7.28
CA SER A 56 -13.42 2.96 -7.14
C SER A 56 -12.45 1.95 -7.79
N PRO A 57 -12.41 1.88 -9.14
CA PRO A 57 -11.55 0.93 -9.85
C PRO A 57 -10.06 1.24 -9.71
N ASP A 58 -9.70 2.50 -9.46
CA ASP A 58 -8.32 2.96 -9.42
C ASP A 58 -7.50 2.40 -8.25
N TYR A 59 -8.17 1.85 -7.23
CA TYR A 59 -7.50 1.05 -6.20
C TYR A 59 -6.70 -0.12 -6.79
N GLN A 60 -7.04 -0.60 -8.00
CA GLN A 60 -6.25 -1.62 -8.69
C GLN A 60 -4.84 -1.13 -9.02
N TYR A 61 -4.69 0.13 -9.44
CA TYR A 61 -3.40 0.73 -9.76
C TYR A 61 -2.63 1.05 -8.49
N LEU A 62 -3.32 1.51 -7.44
CA LEU A 62 -2.73 1.72 -6.12
C LEU A 62 -2.10 0.41 -5.61
N ALA A 63 -2.88 -0.67 -5.56
CA ALA A 63 -2.43 -1.98 -5.11
C ALA A 63 -1.30 -2.53 -5.98
N ALA A 64 -1.38 -2.37 -7.30
CA ALA A 64 -0.33 -2.79 -8.23
C ALA A 64 0.99 -2.04 -8.01
N ARG A 65 0.95 -0.71 -7.85
CA ARG A 65 2.15 0.12 -7.59
C ARG A 65 2.82 -0.27 -6.28
N LEU A 66 2.02 -0.51 -5.22
CA LEU A 66 2.52 -1.00 -3.93
C LEU A 66 3.12 -2.41 -4.03
N ALA A 67 2.51 -3.30 -4.80
CA ALA A 67 3.02 -4.65 -5.03
C ALA A 67 4.35 -4.63 -5.79
N VAL A 68 4.47 -3.81 -6.85
CA VAL A 68 5.73 -3.62 -7.58
C VAL A 68 6.82 -3.06 -6.66
N PHE A 69 6.48 -2.10 -5.81
CA PHE A 69 7.40 -1.55 -4.81
C PHE A 69 7.91 -2.64 -3.84
N HIS A 70 7.01 -3.46 -3.32
CA HIS A 70 7.37 -4.58 -2.44
C HIS A 70 8.25 -5.63 -3.15
N LEU A 71 7.89 -6.00 -4.39
CA LEU A 71 8.65 -6.95 -5.21
C LEU A 71 10.06 -6.45 -5.52
N ARG A 72 10.22 -5.16 -5.87
CA ARG A 72 11.52 -4.53 -6.11
C ARG A 72 12.43 -4.65 -4.89
N LYS A 73 11.91 -4.35 -3.70
CA LYS A 73 12.66 -4.51 -2.45
C LYS A 73 13.04 -5.95 -2.16
N LYS A 74 12.14 -6.89 -2.43
CA LYS A 74 12.38 -8.32 -2.20
C LYS A 74 13.45 -8.88 -3.17
N ALA A 75 13.45 -8.42 -4.42
CA ALA A 75 14.38 -8.88 -5.44
C ALA A 75 15.77 -8.24 -5.32
N TYR A 76 15.84 -6.92 -5.06
CA TYR A 76 17.08 -6.16 -5.15
C TYR A 76 17.63 -5.69 -3.80
N GLY A 77 16.89 -5.87 -2.70
CA GLY A 77 17.29 -5.38 -1.36
C GLY A 77 17.30 -3.85 -1.22
N GLN A 78 17.10 -3.11 -2.31
CA GLN A 78 17.12 -1.66 -2.39
C GLN A 78 16.10 -1.15 -3.42
N PHE A 79 15.79 0.14 -3.31
CA PHE A 79 14.98 0.89 -4.28
C PHE A 79 15.78 2.16 -4.62
N GLU A 80 16.18 2.31 -5.87
CA GLU A 80 16.57 3.61 -6.45
C GLU A 80 15.34 4.29 -7.04
#